data_AF-X1VWE8-F1
#
_entry.id   AF-X1VWE8-F1
#
_cell.length_a   1.000
_cell.length_b   1.000
_cell.length_c   1.000
_cell.angle_alpha   90.00
_cell.angle_beta   90.00
_cell.angle_gamma   90.00
#
_symmetry.space_group_name_H-M   'P 1'
#
loop_
_entity.id
_entity.type
_entity.pdbx_description
1 polymer ?
#
loop_
_entity_poly.entity_id
_entity_poly.type
_entity_poly.pdbx_seq_one_letter_code
_entity_poly.pdbx_strand_id
1 'polypeptide(L)'
;IEGILKIKEHQNTILSWSVNSIYAAQKEERYAPKIDARIDAAFRVQESGYKLAFHFDPIIIHENWETEYRKTIDLIFKKVNPENIVYISMGTLRFIPEMKHLME
;
A
#
# COMPACT_ATOMS: atom_id res chain seq x y z
N ILE A 1 11.00 6.70 -6.26
CA ILE A 1 11.83 6.60 -5.04
C ILE A 1 13.29 7.04 -5.22
N GLU A 2 13.85 7.09 -6.44
CA GLU A 2 15.29 7.37 -6.65
C GLU A 2 15.83 8.64 -5.97
N GLY A 3 15.04 9.71 -5.92
CA GLY A 3 15.43 10.94 -5.22
C GLY A 3 15.53 10.74 -3.70
N ILE A 4 14.63 9.96 -3.12
CA ILE A 4 14.55 9.70 -1.67
C ILE A 4 15.74 8.85 -1.21
N LEU A 5 16.15 7.87 -2.01
CA LEU A 5 17.30 7.00 -1.69
C LEU A 5 18.64 7.76 -1.55
N LYS A 6 18.71 9.01 -2.02
CA LYS A 6 19.90 9.86 -1.91
C LYS A 6 19.96 10.65 -0.60
N ILE A 7 18.88 10.71 0.15
CA ILE A 7 18.79 11.45 1.41
C ILE A 7 19.42 10.62 2.51
N LYS A 8 20.43 11.16 3.21
CA LYS A 8 21.16 10.46 4.27
C LYS A 8 20.53 10.59 5.66
N GLU A 9 19.89 11.72 5.95
CA GLU A 9 19.28 12.00 7.25
C GLU A 9 17.77 11.83 7.17
N HIS A 10 17.26 10.70 7.65
CA HIS A 10 15.85 10.34 7.50
C HIS A 10 15.27 9.56 8.70
N GLN A 11 15.94 9.58 9.84
CA GLN A 11 15.56 8.79 11.03
C GLN A 11 14.15 9.15 11.56
N ASN A 12 13.70 10.37 11.31
CA ASN A 12 12.38 10.87 11.73
C ASN A 12 11.34 10.85 10.60
N THR A 13 11.58 10.07 9.54
CA THR A 13 10.68 9.95 8.38
C THR A 13 10.21 8.52 8.23
N ILE A 14 8.88 8.34 8.18
CA ILE A 14 8.25 7.07 7.80
C ILE A 14 7.75 7.25 6.38
N LEU A 15 8.12 6.34 5.49
CA LEU A 15 7.51 6.27 4.17
C LEU A 15 6.37 5.29 4.18
N SER A 16 5.25 5.66 3.56
CA SER A 16 4.07 4.81 3.52
C SER A 16 3.57 4.57 2.11
N TRP A 17 2.91 3.42 1.93
CA TRP A 17 2.31 3.03 0.65
C TRP A 17 0.85 2.64 0.86
N SER A 18 -0.02 3.18 0.02
CA SER A 18 -1.36 2.64 -0.18
C SER A 18 -1.27 1.33 -0.95
N VAL A 19 -1.84 0.29 -0.37
CA VAL A 19 -1.92 -1.06 -0.91
C VAL A 19 -3.37 -1.54 -0.81
N ASN A 20 -3.75 -2.44 -1.70
CA ASN A 20 -5.09 -2.98 -1.76
C ASN A 20 -5.04 -4.43 -2.20
N SER A 21 -6.18 -5.11 -2.28
CA SER A 21 -6.24 -6.38 -2.98
C SER A 21 -5.76 -6.20 -4.43
N ILE A 22 -5.10 -7.22 -5.00
CA ILE A 22 -4.56 -7.10 -6.37
C ILE A 22 -5.67 -6.80 -7.36
N TYR A 23 -6.82 -7.46 -7.22
CA TYR A 23 -8.03 -7.20 -7.99
C TYR A 23 -8.52 -5.74 -7.86
N ALA A 24 -8.71 -5.25 -6.63
CA ALA A 24 -9.24 -3.91 -6.40
C ALA A 24 -8.28 -2.83 -6.94
N ALA A 25 -6.98 -2.99 -6.72
CA ALA A 25 -5.98 -2.06 -7.25
C ALA A 25 -5.98 -2.01 -8.79
N GLN A 26 -6.10 -3.17 -9.46
CA GLN A 26 -6.17 -3.21 -10.92
C GLN A 26 -7.43 -2.56 -11.49
N LYS A 27 -8.56 -2.72 -10.78
CA LYS A 27 -9.86 -2.23 -11.23
C LYS A 27 -10.05 -0.74 -10.95
N GLU A 28 -9.73 -0.30 -9.74
CA GLU A 28 -10.07 1.03 -9.24
C GLU A 28 -8.90 2.03 -9.32
N GLU A 29 -7.64 1.56 -9.36
CA GLU A 29 -6.44 2.43 -9.28
C GLU A 29 -5.68 2.51 -10.62
N ARG A 30 -6.42 2.70 -11.73
CA ARG A 30 -5.94 2.58 -13.14
C ARG A 30 -4.57 3.21 -13.44
N TYR A 31 -4.27 4.38 -12.86
CA TYR A 31 -3.03 5.12 -13.17
C TYR A 31 -1.93 4.97 -12.13
N ALA A 32 -2.20 4.21 -11.07
CA ALA A 32 -1.22 3.96 -10.04
C ALA A 32 -0.31 2.77 -10.43
N PRO A 33 0.94 2.72 -9.92
CA PRO A 33 1.79 1.54 -10.08
C PRO A 33 1.11 0.29 -9.54
N LYS A 34 1.43 -0.88 -10.11
CA LYS A 34 0.92 -2.16 -9.60
C LYS A 34 1.42 -2.43 -8.17
N ILE A 35 0.69 -3.28 -7.44
CA ILE A 35 0.99 -3.62 -6.03
C ILE A 35 2.41 -4.16 -5.85
N ASP A 36 2.87 -5.05 -6.73
CA ASP A 36 4.23 -5.59 -6.73
C ASP A 36 5.28 -4.47 -6.84
N ALA A 37 5.10 -3.53 -7.78
CA ALA A 37 6.00 -2.39 -7.97
C ALA A 37 6.02 -1.45 -6.75
N ARG A 38 4.89 -1.26 -6.06
CA ARG A 38 4.82 -0.48 -4.81
C ARG A 38 5.60 -1.18 -3.70
N ILE A 39 5.40 -2.48 -3.54
CA ILE A 39 6.10 -3.28 -2.52
C ILE A 39 7.60 -3.35 -2.84
N ASP A 40 8.00 -3.42 -4.11
CA ASP A 40 9.41 -3.34 -4.52
C ASP A 40 10.05 -1.99 -4.20
N ALA A 41 9.30 -0.90 -4.37
CA ALA A 41 9.75 0.41 -3.93
C ALA A 41 9.91 0.47 -2.39
N ALA A 42 8.97 -0.09 -1.64
CA ALA A 42 9.05 -0.19 -0.18
C ALA A 42 10.26 -1.01 0.27
N PHE A 43 10.51 -2.15 -0.38
CA PHE A 43 11.69 -2.99 -0.16
C PHE A 43 12.98 -2.19 -0.31
N ARG A 44 13.17 -1.51 -1.45
CA ARG A 44 14.39 -0.73 -1.73
C ARG A 44 14.60 0.42 -0.74
N VAL A 45 13.52 1.05 -0.30
CA VAL A 45 13.57 2.11 0.70
C VAL A 45 13.94 1.56 2.08
N GLN A 46 13.41 0.40 2.46
CA GLN A 46 13.79 -0.28 3.71
C GLN A 46 15.29 -0.58 3.76
N GLU A 47 15.88 -0.99 2.64
CA GLU A 47 17.30 -1.33 2.55
C GLU A 47 18.19 -0.10 2.79
N SER A 48 17.63 1.10 2.62
CA SER A 48 18.27 2.37 2.95
C SER A 48 18.04 2.81 4.40
N GLY A 49 17.39 1.98 5.23
CA GLY A 49 17.18 2.22 6.66
C GLY A 49 15.92 3.01 7.01
N TYR A 50 15.03 3.25 6.07
CA TYR A 50 13.74 3.89 6.36
C TYR A 50 12.79 2.93 7.07
N LYS A 51 12.00 3.50 7.98
CA LYS A 51 10.83 2.82 8.53
C LYS A 51 9.63 2.98 7.58
N LEU A 52 8.79 1.95 7.54
CA LEU A 52 7.71 1.82 6.57
C LEU A 52 6.35 1.80 7.25
N ALA A 53 5.31 2.16 6.51
CA ALA A 53 3.93 1.90 6.87
C ALA A 53 3.10 1.50 5.63
N PHE A 54 2.01 0.79 5.86
CA PHE A 54 1.10 0.37 4.80
C PHE A 54 -0.33 0.78 5.10
N HIS A 55 -1.06 1.19 4.07
CA HIS A 55 -2.45 1.61 4.20
C HIS A 55 -3.33 0.71 3.34
N PHE A 56 -4.21 -0.06 3.99
CA PHE A 56 -5.35 -0.73 3.35
C PHE A 56 -6.57 0.18 3.52
N ASP A 57 -6.62 1.26 2.76
CA ASP A 57 -7.69 2.24 2.82
C ASP A 57 -7.97 2.79 1.41
N PRO A 58 -9.12 2.43 0.79
CA PRO A 58 -10.22 1.66 1.36
C PRO A 58 -10.07 0.13 1.20
N ILE A 59 -10.53 -0.62 2.19
CA ILE A 59 -10.88 -2.04 2.06
C ILE A 59 -12.18 -2.15 1.28
N ILE A 60 -12.16 -2.93 0.20
CA ILE A 60 -13.25 -3.14 -0.75
C ILE A 60 -13.60 -4.63 -0.77
N ILE A 61 -14.85 -4.94 -0.43
CA ILE A 61 -15.37 -6.31 -0.50
C ILE A 61 -15.76 -6.61 -1.94
N HIS A 62 -15.18 -7.68 -2.48
CA HIS A 62 -15.49 -8.23 -3.80
C HIS A 62 -15.42 -9.76 -3.73
N GLU A 63 -15.77 -10.45 -4.81
CA GLU A 63 -15.62 -11.91 -4.86
C GLU A 63 -14.14 -12.29 -4.63
N ASN A 64 -13.89 -13.28 -3.76
CA ASN A 64 -12.55 -13.73 -3.38
C ASN A 64 -11.67 -12.68 -2.69
N TRP A 65 -12.24 -11.62 -2.12
CA TRP A 65 -11.48 -10.55 -1.45
C TRP A 65 -10.45 -11.08 -0.45
N GLU A 66 -10.83 -12.02 0.43
CA GLU A 66 -9.94 -12.52 1.48
C GLU A 66 -8.64 -13.11 0.89
N THR A 67 -8.78 -13.93 -0.16
CA THR A 67 -7.64 -14.52 -0.88
C THR A 67 -6.79 -13.44 -1.57
N GLU A 68 -7.41 -12.43 -2.18
CA GLU A 68 -6.69 -11.37 -2.90
C GLU A 68 -5.95 -10.41 -1.95
N TYR A 69 -6.52 -10.09 -0.80
CA TYR A 69 -5.83 -9.35 0.26
C TYR A 69 -4.71 -10.20 0.88
N ARG A 70 -4.94 -11.48 1.15
CA ARG A 70 -3.91 -12.40 1.64
C ARG A 70 -2.69 -12.42 0.72
N LYS A 71 -2.88 -12.50 -0.59
CA LYS A 71 -1.77 -12.41 -1.57
C LYS A 71 -0.96 -11.13 -1.42
N THR A 72 -1.62 -9.99 -1.20
CA THR A 72 -0.93 -8.70 -1.01
C THR A 72 -0.13 -8.68 0.30
N ILE A 73 -0.72 -9.20 1.38
CA ILE A 73 -0.06 -9.33 2.68
C ILE A 73 1.16 -10.26 2.57
N ASP A 74 1.00 -11.41 1.91
CA ASP A 74 2.09 -12.36 1.67
C ASP A 74 3.22 -11.72 0.84
N LEU A 75 2.89 -10.92 -0.17
CA LEU A 75 3.89 -10.18 -0.96
C LEU A 75 4.65 -9.15 -0.13
N ILE A 76 3.96 -8.42 0.75
CA ILE A 76 4.60 -7.48 1.68
C ILE A 76 5.59 -8.24 2.56
N PHE A 77 5.13 -9.25 3.30
CA PHE A 77 5.96 -9.96 4.28
C PHE A 77 7.01 -10.89 3.66
N LYS A 78 6.90 -11.21 2.36
CA LYS A 78 7.96 -11.90 1.61
C LYS A 78 9.17 -11.01 1.33
N LYS A 79 9.00 -9.69 1.24
CA LYS A 79 10.06 -8.74 0.89
C LYS A 79 10.44 -7.83 2.05
N VAL A 80 9.47 -7.37 2.83
CA VAL A 80 9.64 -6.37 3.88
C VAL A 80 9.83 -7.04 5.24
N ASN A 81 10.86 -6.61 5.97
CA ASN A 81 11.08 -7.02 7.34
C ASN A 81 9.96 -6.44 8.24
N PRO A 82 9.18 -7.28 8.94
CA PRO A 82 8.12 -6.82 9.85
C PRO A 82 8.59 -5.77 10.87
N GLU A 83 9.81 -5.88 11.38
CA GLU A 83 10.39 -4.96 12.39
C GLU A 83 10.63 -3.53 11.84
N ASN A 84 10.55 -3.35 10.52
CA ASN A 84 10.62 -2.06 9.87
C ASN A 84 9.26 -1.44 9.61
N ILE A 85 8.16 -2.16 9.84
CA ILE A 85 6.81 -1.66 9.68
C ILE A 85 6.35 -1.04 11.01
N VAL A 86 6.16 0.28 11.03
CA VAL A 86 5.75 1.00 12.25
C VAL A 86 4.26 0.83 12.51
N TYR A 87 3.45 0.84 11.45
CA TYR A 87 2.03 0.57 11.55
C TYR A 87 1.45 0.13 10.20
N ILE A 88 0.31 -0.54 10.27
CA ILE A 88 -0.56 -0.81 9.13
C ILE A 88 -1.91 -0.19 9.46
N SER A 89 -2.39 0.73 8.65
CA SER A 89 -3.72 1.32 8.84
C SER A 89 -4.75 0.64 7.95
N MET A 90 -5.98 0.57 8.43
CA MET A 90 -7.11 0.01 7.70
C MET A 90 -8.29 0.98 7.76
N GLY A 91 -8.94 1.19 6.62
CA GLY A 91 -10.13 2.01 6.52
C GLY A 91 -11.07 1.48 5.46
N THR A 92 -12.35 1.78 5.57
CA THR A 92 -13.36 1.41 4.56
C THR A 92 -13.64 2.58 3.63
N LEU A 93 -14.24 2.29 2.48
CA LEU A 93 -14.66 3.32 1.54
C LEU A 93 -15.65 4.28 2.20
N ARG A 94 -15.33 5.57 2.18
CA ARG A 94 -16.14 6.65 2.75
C ARG A 94 -16.36 7.71 1.69
N PHE A 95 -17.61 8.08 1.47
CA PHE A 95 -18.02 9.13 0.55
C PHE A 95 -19.35 9.73 1.03
N ILE A 96 -19.62 10.98 0.68
CA ILE A 96 -20.93 11.59 0.94
C ILE A 96 -21.98 10.93 0.04
N PRO A 97 -23.20 10.63 0.52
CA PRO A 97 -24.21 9.90 -0.25
C PRO A 97 -24.49 10.50 -1.64
N GLU A 98 -24.42 11.83 -1.74
CA GLU A 98 -24.62 12.56 -2.98
C GLU A 98 -23.57 12.20 -4.03
N MET A 99 -22.36 11.79 -3.69
CA MET A 99 -21.34 11.40 -4.68
C MET A 99 -21.65 10.08 -5.40
N LYS A 100 -22.60 9.28 -4.91
CA LYS A 100 -22.88 7.95 -5.48
C LYS A 100 -23.19 8.01 -6.98
N HIS A 101 -23.97 8.99 -7.42
CA HIS A 101 -24.37 9.12 -8.84
C HIS A 101 -23.24 9.62 -9.75
N LEU A 102 -22.14 10.13 -9.20
CA LEU A 102 -20.98 10.58 -9.97
C LEU A 102 -19.93 9.48 -10.15
N MET A 103 -20.08 8.34 -9.44
CA MET A 103 -19.13 7.24 -9.41
C MET A 103 -19.57 6.02 -10.26
N GLU A 104 -20.79 6.04 -10.81
CA GLU A 104 -21.31 5.05 -11.77
C GLU A 104 -20.94 5.42 -13.23
#